data_AF-A0A6J2TL30-F1
#
_entry.id   AF-A0A6J2TL30-F1
#
_cell.length_a   1.000
_cell.length_b   1.000
_cell.length_c   1.000
_cell.angle_alpha   90.00
_cell.angle_beta   90.00
_cell.angle_gamma   90.00
#
_symmetry.space_group_name_H-M   'P 1'
#
loop_
_entity.id
_entity.type
_entity.pdbx_description
1 polymer ?
#
loop_
_entity_poly.entity_id
_entity_poly.type
_entity_poly.pdbx_seq_one_letter_code
_entity_poly.pdbx_strand_id
1 'polypeptide(L)'
;MGKVMSMVARKANRFNAENRAHRVIEREKPTPAPKYESNLRDMERTLELDPKFVDKLNKKDSVLDNRLKDVYVTSEDRYIQRVLDRQAAEAVKEERPLPLERKAPNDFEYGYQEPVRVTPGRCTLRQALEFINNHQLDAETWTAKKIADEYKLKQGHVEDILQHFKTFSVYIPDQKYKDTLLTQAKQMVLKERPSSPPEGST
;
A
#
# COMPACT_ATOMS: atom_id res chain seq x y z
N MET A 1 -42.20 9.70 9.83
CA MET A 1 -42.66 8.29 9.80
C MET A 1 -41.69 7.26 10.42
N GLY A 2 -40.38 7.52 10.57
CA GLY A 2 -39.41 6.50 11.04
C GLY A 2 -39.56 5.99 12.49
N LYS A 3 -40.10 6.79 13.42
CA LYS A 3 -40.24 6.39 14.84
C LYS A 3 -41.31 5.31 15.08
N VAL A 4 -42.40 5.33 14.30
CA VAL A 4 -43.48 4.36 14.45
C VAL A 4 -43.06 3.01 13.86
N MET A 5 -42.39 3.06 12.69
CA MET A 5 -41.78 1.88 12.06
C MET A 5 -40.72 1.24 12.97
N SER A 6 -39.88 2.01 13.65
CA SER A 6 -38.85 1.47 14.53
C SER A 6 -39.40 0.80 15.80
N MET A 7 -40.51 1.31 16.36
CA MET A 7 -41.18 0.69 17.50
C MET A 7 -41.82 -0.65 17.12
N VAL A 8 -42.48 -0.71 15.96
CA VAL A 8 -43.08 -1.95 15.43
C VAL A 8 -41.99 -2.98 15.12
N ALA A 9 -40.91 -2.57 14.44
CA ALA A 9 -39.77 -3.43 14.15
C ALA A 9 -39.12 -3.99 15.43
N ARG A 10 -38.96 -3.17 16.48
CA ARG A 10 -38.40 -3.63 17.77
C ARG A 10 -39.29 -4.67 18.46
N LYS A 11 -40.62 -4.51 18.40
CA LYS A 11 -41.58 -5.46 19.00
C LYS A 11 -41.61 -6.79 18.23
N ALA A 12 -41.57 -6.73 16.89
CA ALA A 12 -41.46 -7.91 16.04
C ALA A 12 -40.13 -8.66 16.26
N ASN A 13 -38.99 -7.95 16.31
CA ASN A 13 -37.68 -8.55 16.54
C ASN A 13 -37.51 -9.19 17.93
N ARG A 14 -38.33 -8.79 18.92
CA ARG A 14 -38.34 -9.34 20.28
C ARG A 14 -39.34 -10.47 20.47
N PHE A 15 -40.13 -10.81 19.46
CA PHE A 15 -41.03 -11.94 19.52
C PHE A 15 -40.23 -13.23 19.78
N ASN A 16 -40.66 -14.01 20.77
CA ASN A 16 -40.06 -15.29 21.15
C ASN A 16 -38.53 -15.23 21.37
N ALA A 17 -38.06 -14.21 22.11
CA ALA A 17 -36.65 -14.05 22.45
C ALA A 17 -36.16 -15.16 23.41
N GLU A 18 -37.02 -15.64 24.31
CA GLU A 18 -36.69 -16.66 25.30
C GLU A 18 -36.39 -18.02 24.65
N ASN A 19 -37.27 -18.55 23.77
CA ASN A 19 -36.97 -19.81 23.10
C ASN A 19 -35.76 -19.70 22.16
N ARG A 20 -35.50 -18.51 21.59
CA ARG A 20 -34.28 -18.27 20.82
C ARG A 20 -33.04 -18.29 21.71
N ALA A 21 -33.12 -17.72 22.91
CA ALA A 21 -32.04 -17.77 23.90
C ALA A 21 -31.79 -19.21 24.34
N HIS A 22 -32.83 -19.97 24.70
CA HIS A 22 -32.72 -21.39 25.04
C HIS A 22 -32.11 -22.20 23.89
N ARG A 23 -32.55 -22.01 22.65
CA ARG A 23 -31.97 -22.66 21.46
C ARG A 23 -30.50 -22.33 21.23
N VAL A 24 -30.00 -21.21 21.74
CA VAL A 24 -28.57 -20.85 21.62
C VAL A 24 -27.77 -21.37 22.82
N ILE A 25 -28.35 -21.37 24.02
CA ILE A 25 -27.71 -21.88 25.24
C ILE A 25 -27.61 -23.41 25.20
N GLU A 26 -28.61 -24.10 24.65
CA GLU A 26 -28.62 -25.56 24.48
C GLU A 26 -27.66 -26.05 23.40
N ARG A 27 -27.18 -25.17 22.51
CA ARG A 27 -26.13 -25.54 21.56
C ARG A 27 -24.85 -25.81 22.32
N GLU A 28 -24.14 -26.85 21.90
CA GLU A 28 -22.78 -27.08 22.38
C GLU A 28 -21.93 -25.85 22.11
N LYS A 29 -21.10 -25.48 23.10
CA LYS A 29 -20.20 -24.33 22.96
C LYS A 29 -19.28 -24.60 21.77
N PRO A 30 -19.08 -23.62 20.87
CA PRO A 30 -18.20 -23.80 19.73
C PRO A 30 -16.79 -24.18 20.21
N THR A 31 -16.13 -25.04 19.45
CA THR A 31 -14.74 -25.40 19.73
C THR A 31 -13.89 -24.13 19.75
N PRO A 32 -13.08 -23.90 20.79
CA PRO A 32 -12.23 -22.72 20.86
C PRO A 32 -11.26 -22.72 19.66
N ALA A 33 -10.88 -21.53 19.22
CA ALA A 33 -9.92 -21.39 18.14
C ALA A 33 -8.61 -22.12 18.46
N PRO A 34 -7.95 -22.73 17.46
CA PRO A 34 -6.66 -23.37 17.66
C PRO A 34 -5.64 -22.35 18.17
N LYS A 35 -4.85 -22.76 19.16
CA LYS A 35 -3.78 -21.93 19.71
C LYS A 35 -2.49 -22.15 18.93
N TYR A 36 -1.67 -21.11 18.85
CA TYR A 36 -0.35 -21.18 18.22
C TYR A 36 0.62 -22.05 19.04
N GLU A 37 1.61 -22.66 18.39
CA GLU A 37 2.54 -23.62 19.02
C GLU A 37 3.30 -23.04 20.21
N SER A 38 3.72 -21.77 20.16
CA SER A 38 4.41 -21.13 21.29
C SER A 38 3.55 -21.11 22.54
N ASN A 39 2.26 -20.79 22.38
CA ASN A 39 1.31 -20.73 23.50
C ASN A 39 1.04 -22.10 24.10
N LEU A 40 1.09 -23.17 23.29
CA LEU A 40 0.97 -24.54 23.78
C LEU A 40 2.17 -24.93 24.64
N ARG A 41 3.39 -24.68 24.14
CA ARG A 41 4.63 -24.95 24.89
C ARG A 41 4.71 -24.18 26.20
N ASP A 42 4.26 -22.93 26.20
CA ASP A 42 4.25 -22.12 27.43
C ASP A 42 3.22 -22.64 28.44
N MET A 43 2.05 -23.11 27.99
CA MET A 43 1.07 -23.76 28.88
C MET A 43 1.57 -25.10 29.42
N GLU A 44 2.25 -25.90 28.61
CA GLU A 44 2.86 -27.16 29.05
C GLU A 44 3.91 -26.89 30.14
N ARG A 45 4.81 -25.92 29.90
CA ARG A 45 5.82 -25.52 30.88
C ARG A 45 5.20 -25.04 32.19
N THR A 46 4.11 -24.28 32.15
CA THR A 46 3.46 -23.81 33.39
C THR A 46 2.76 -24.94 34.14
N LEU A 47 2.18 -25.90 33.43
CA LEU A 47 1.55 -27.10 34.03
C LEU A 47 2.58 -28.05 34.64
N GLU A 48 3.77 -28.17 34.03
CA GLU A 48 4.89 -28.94 34.60
C GLU A 48 5.41 -28.33 35.91
N LEU A 49 5.50 -27.00 35.98
CA LEU A 49 5.97 -26.30 37.17
C LEU A 49 4.94 -26.31 38.31
N ASP A 50 3.66 -26.16 37.97
CA ASP A 50 2.57 -26.16 38.94
C ASP A 50 1.35 -26.92 38.40
N PRO A 51 1.19 -28.20 38.76
CA PRO A 51 0.06 -29.01 38.32
C PRO A 51 -1.31 -28.47 38.75
N LYS A 52 -1.35 -27.60 39.77
CA LYS A 52 -2.59 -26.96 40.28
C LYS A 52 -2.80 -25.55 39.74
N PHE A 53 -2.05 -25.13 38.73
CA PHE A 53 -2.09 -23.78 38.17
C PHE A 53 -3.50 -23.38 37.68
N VAL A 54 -4.22 -24.30 37.02
CA VAL A 54 -5.58 -24.05 36.51
C VAL A 54 -6.56 -23.75 37.65
N ASP A 55 -6.47 -24.50 38.74
CA ASP A 55 -7.32 -24.29 39.92
C ASP A 55 -7.01 -22.97 40.63
N LYS A 56 -5.73 -22.56 40.65
CA LYS A 56 -5.30 -21.28 41.20
C LYS A 56 -5.82 -20.11 40.35
N LEU A 57 -5.80 -20.22 39.02
CA LEU A 57 -6.38 -19.21 38.12
C LEU A 57 -7.89 -19.01 38.32
N ASN A 58 -8.61 -20.09 38.62
CA ASN A 58 -10.06 -20.04 38.84
C ASN A 58 -10.44 -19.50 40.23
N LYS A 59 -9.48 -19.26 41.12
CA LYS A 59 -9.69 -18.76 42.49
C LYS A 59 -9.05 -17.38 42.66
N LYS A 60 -9.67 -16.55 43.49
CA LYS A 60 -9.10 -15.25 43.82
C LYS A 60 -7.88 -15.42 44.74
N ASP A 61 -6.72 -14.94 44.31
CA ASP A 61 -5.54 -14.80 45.17
C ASP A 61 -5.57 -13.44 45.89
N SER A 62 -5.86 -13.47 47.20
CA SER A 62 -5.93 -12.27 48.04
C SER A 62 -4.59 -11.57 48.24
N VAL A 63 -3.47 -12.31 48.17
CA VAL A 63 -2.13 -11.75 48.35
C VAL A 63 -1.73 -10.96 47.12
N LEU A 64 -1.96 -11.53 45.94
CA LEU A 64 -1.71 -10.85 44.67
C LEU A 64 -2.62 -9.62 44.50
N ASP A 65 -3.91 -9.74 44.86
CA ASP A 65 -4.88 -8.64 44.80
C ASP A 65 -4.43 -7.42 45.63
N ASN A 66 -3.85 -7.65 46.82
CA ASN A 66 -3.34 -6.55 47.64
C ASN A 66 -2.08 -5.92 47.05
N ARG A 67 -1.13 -6.74 46.54
CA ARG A 67 0.09 -6.23 45.90
C ARG A 67 -0.21 -5.38 44.67
N LEU A 68 -1.20 -5.76 43.86
CA LEU A 68 -1.57 -5.02 42.66
C LEU A 68 -2.17 -3.64 42.96
N LYS A 69 -2.75 -3.43 44.16
CA LYS A 69 -3.24 -2.10 44.58
C LYS A 69 -2.10 -1.11 44.81
N ASP A 70 -0.94 -1.61 45.22
CA ASP A 70 0.25 -0.79 45.49
C ASP A 70 1.04 -0.47 44.20
N VAL A 71 0.79 -1.20 43.11
CA VAL A 71 1.45 -0.98 41.82
C VAL A 71 0.68 0.06 41.02
N TYR A 72 1.22 1.27 40.96
CA TYR A 72 0.73 2.32 40.09
C TYR A 72 1.54 2.37 38.79
N VAL A 73 0.88 2.17 37.65
CA VAL A 73 1.50 2.26 36.32
C VAL A 73 1.09 3.59 35.70
N THR A 74 2.04 4.52 35.58
CA THR A 74 1.90 5.70 34.73
C THR A 74 2.21 5.32 33.30
N SER A 75 1.19 5.06 32.48
CA SER A 75 1.37 4.93 31.05
C SER A 75 1.65 6.32 30.46
N GLU A 76 2.92 6.61 30.17
CA GLU A 76 3.27 7.72 29.29
C GLU A 76 2.87 7.36 27.87
N ASP A 77 1.61 7.62 27.53
CA ASP A 77 1.04 7.24 26.25
C ASP A 77 1.55 8.19 25.15
N ARG A 78 2.80 7.99 24.75
CA ARG A 78 3.54 8.79 23.76
C ARG A 78 2.86 8.81 22.39
N TYR A 79 1.86 7.96 22.19
CA TYR A 79 0.98 7.95 21.03
C TYR A 79 -0.03 9.10 21.09
N ILE A 80 -0.68 9.32 22.23
CA ILE A 80 -1.65 10.41 22.42
C ILE A 80 -0.94 11.76 22.27
N GLN A 81 0.24 11.92 22.88
CA GLN A 81 1.07 13.12 22.70
C GLN A 81 1.38 13.40 21.22
N ARG A 82 1.81 12.37 20.48
CA ARG A 82 2.12 12.49 19.04
C ARG A 82 0.89 12.82 18.19
N VAL A 83 -0.29 12.32 18.55
CA VAL A 83 -1.54 12.63 17.86
C VAL A 83 -1.93 14.08 18.12
N LEU A 84 -1.84 14.54 19.37
CA LEU A 84 -2.11 15.93 19.74
C LEU A 84 -1.11 16.90 19.09
N ASP A 85 0.18 16.58 19.09
CA ASP A 85 1.23 17.38 18.43
C ASP A 85 1.01 17.44 16.91
N ARG A 86 0.56 16.33 16.31
CA ARG A 86 0.21 16.29 14.87
C ARG A 86 -1.03 17.13 14.59
N GLN A 87 -2.05 17.08 15.44
CA GLN A 87 -3.26 17.90 15.33
C GLN A 87 -2.94 19.39 15.53
N ALA A 88 -2.06 19.75 16.47
CA ALA A 88 -1.58 21.11 16.66
C ALA A 88 -0.76 21.60 15.46
N ALA A 89 0.11 20.74 14.90
CA ALA A 89 0.84 21.04 13.67
C ALA A 89 -0.07 21.11 12.42
N GLU A 90 -1.25 20.49 12.47
CA GLU A 90 -2.30 20.60 11.46
C GLU A 90 -3.18 21.85 11.62
N ALA A 91 -3.43 22.32 12.84
CA ALA A 91 -4.05 23.63 13.05
C ALA A 91 -3.15 24.77 12.52
N VAL A 92 -1.83 24.65 12.69
CA VAL A 92 -0.85 25.59 12.08
C VAL A 92 -0.78 25.43 10.55
N LYS A 93 -1.26 24.31 9.97
CA LYS A 93 -1.35 24.14 8.51
C LYS A 93 -2.42 25.01 7.85
N GLU A 94 -3.43 25.45 8.58
CA GLU A 94 -4.51 26.28 8.03
C GLU A 94 -4.04 27.69 7.62
N GLU A 95 -2.88 28.13 8.14
CA GLU A 95 -2.21 29.37 7.72
C GLU A 95 -1.24 29.18 6.53
N ARG A 96 -1.11 27.96 5.97
CA ARG A 96 -0.22 27.77 4.82
C ARG A 96 -0.81 28.47 3.61
N PRO A 97 -0.02 29.30 2.90
CA PRO A 97 -0.49 29.91 1.67
C PRO A 97 -0.93 28.81 0.71
N LEU A 98 -2.04 29.06 0.01
CA LEU A 98 -2.50 28.21 -1.08
C LEU A 98 -1.31 27.91 -2.02
N PRO A 99 -1.22 26.70 -2.59
CA PRO A 99 -0.17 26.37 -3.57
C PRO A 99 -0.11 27.46 -4.64
N LEU A 100 1.03 28.17 -4.68
CA LEU A 100 1.28 29.23 -5.66
C LEU A 100 1.37 28.62 -7.06
N GLU A 101 1.90 27.40 -7.15
CA GLU A 101 1.94 26.60 -8.36
C GLU A 101 0.67 25.75 -8.47
N ARG A 102 -0.19 26.10 -9.44
CA ARG A 102 -1.42 25.36 -9.79
C ARG A 102 -1.25 24.50 -11.05
N LYS A 103 -0.02 24.35 -11.54
CA LYS A 103 0.25 23.54 -12.73
C LYS A 103 0.11 22.06 -12.36
N ALA A 104 -0.47 21.28 -13.26
CA ALA A 104 -0.41 19.83 -13.14
C ALA A 104 1.08 19.41 -13.16
N PRO A 105 1.52 18.54 -12.24
CA PRO A 105 2.86 17.96 -12.35
C PRO A 105 2.95 17.21 -13.69
N ASN A 106 4.13 17.26 -14.32
CA ASN A 106 4.37 16.50 -15.53
C ASN A 106 4.18 15.01 -15.25
N ASP A 107 3.64 14.29 -16.22
CA ASP A 107 3.57 12.84 -16.15
C ASP A 107 4.99 12.26 -16.02
N PHE A 108 5.10 11.22 -15.21
CA PHE A 108 6.36 10.49 -15.06
C PHE A 108 6.64 9.69 -16.33
N GLU A 109 7.91 9.58 -16.71
CA GLU A 109 8.35 8.91 -17.95
C GLU A 109 7.77 7.49 -18.11
N TYR A 110 7.67 6.76 -17.00
CA TYR A 110 7.14 5.39 -16.97
C TYR A 110 5.76 5.28 -16.30
N GLY A 111 5.04 6.39 -16.14
CA GLY A 111 3.71 6.42 -15.52
C GLY A 111 3.70 6.19 -14.00
N TYR A 112 4.86 6.11 -13.35
CA TYR A 112 4.98 6.02 -11.90
C TYR A 112 6.11 6.89 -11.37
N GLN A 113 5.99 7.34 -10.12
CA GLN A 113 7.04 8.12 -9.45
C GLN A 113 8.19 7.21 -9.04
N GLU A 114 9.38 7.42 -9.60
CA GLU A 114 10.57 6.66 -9.21
C GLU A 114 11.04 7.04 -7.78
N PRO A 115 11.52 6.06 -6.99
CA PRO A 115 12.06 6.34 -5.67
C PRO A 115 13.37 7.12 -5.75
N VAL A 116 13.51 8.15 -4.90
CA VAL A 116 14.73 9.00 -4.83
C VAL A 116 15.94 8.20 -4.34
N ARG A 117 15.73 7.20 -3.49
CA ARG A 117 16.79 6.32 -2.96
C ARG A 117 16.48 4.88 -3.31
N VAL A 118 17.38 4.25 -4.06
CA VAL A 118 17.28 2.84 -4.44
C VAL A 118 17.96 1.99 -3.36
N THR A 119 17.25 0.97 -2.88
CA THR A 119 17.79 0.01 -1.89
C THR A 119 18.78 -0.93 -2.59
N PRO A 120 19.93 -1.28 -1.99
CA PRO A 120 20.86 -2.25 -2.59
C PRO A 120 20.15 -3.58 -2.89
N GLY A 121 20.50 -4.21 -4.01
CA GLY A 121 19.82 -5.44 -4.47
C GLY A 121 18.51 -5.21 -5.22
N ARG A 122 18.12 -3.95 -5.46
CA ARG A 122 16.95 -3.57 -6.28
C ARG A 122 17.38 -2.53 -7.31
N CYS A 123 16.66 -2.46 -8.42
CA CYS A 123 16.85 -1.44 -9.47
C CYS A 123 15.51 -0.80 -9.83
N THR A 124 15.54 0.43 -10.35
CA THR A 124 14.35 1.07 -10.95
C THR A 124 14.18 0.64 -12.41
N LEU A 125 13.00 0.89 -13.00
CA LEU A 125 12.77 0.57 -14.41
C LEU A 125 13.72 1.33 -15.33
N ARG A 126 13.98 2.61 -15.03
CA ARG A 126 14.96 3.42 -15.76
C ARG A 126 16.34 2.77 -15.80
N GLN A 127 16.84 2.36 -14.63
CA GLN A 127 18.14 1.67 -14.51
C GLN A 127 18.14 0.33 -15.24
N ALA A 128 17.04 -0.41 -15.17
CA ALA A 128 16.90 -1.68 -15.89
C ALA A 128 16.99 -1.50 -17.40
N LEU A 129 16.25 -0.54 -17.94
CA LEU A 129 16.28 -0.21 -19.37
C LEU A 129 17.67 0.27 -19.81
N GLU A 130 18.35 1.06 -18.98
CA GLU A 130 19.69 1.59 -19.24
C GLU A 130 20.72 0.46 -19.40
N PHE A 131 20.84 -0.46 -18.44
CA PHE A 131 21.83 -1.53 -18.57
C PHE A 131 21.46 -2.57 -19.64
N ILE A 132 20.16 -2.80 -19.89
CA ILE A 132 19.71 -3.67 -20.99
C ILE A 132 20.16 -3.07 -22.32
N ASN A 133 19.96 -1.76 -22.52
CA ASN A 133 20.37 -1.05 -23.73
C ASN A 133 21.90 -1.08 -23.88
N ASN A 134 22.65 -0.79 -22.82
CA ASN A 134 24.11 -0.81 -22.84
C ASN A 134 24.68 -2.19 -23.19
N HIS A 135 24.12 -3.27 -22.65
CA HIS A 135 24.52 -4.64 -22.99
C HIS A 135 24.15 -5.02 -24.44
N GLN A 136 23.08 -4.45 -24.99
CA GLN A 136 22.75 -4.66 -26.41
C GLN A 136 23.70 -3.94 -27.36
N LEU A 137 24.14 -2.73 -27.01
CA LEU A 137 25.10 -1.97 -27.80
C LEU A 137 26.48 -2.64 -27.75
N ASP A 138 26.98 -2.91 -26.54
CA ASP A 138 28.33 -3.43 -26.30
C ASP A 138 28.32 -4.58 -25.27
N ALA A 139 27.98 -5.79 -25.71
CA ALA A 139 27.91 -6.97 -24.83
C ALA A 139 29.27 -7.32 -24.18
N GLU A 140 30.39 -7.02 -24.84
CA GLU A 140 31.74 -7.29 -24.32
C GLU A 140 32.09 -6.40 -23.13
N THR A 141 31.72 -5.12 -23.19
CA THR A 141 32.06 -4.14 -22.15
C THR A 141 31.07 -4.15 -20.99
N TRP A 142 29.82 -4.53 -21.25
CA TRP A 142 28.71 -4.54 -20.28
C TRP A 142 28.29 -5.96 -19.89
N THR A 143 29.25 -6.80 -19.49
CA THR A 143 28.97 -8.17 -19.05
C THR A 143 28.05 -8.18 -17.81
N ALA A 144 27.26 -9.26 -17.65
CA ALA A 144 26.35 -9.45 -16.51
C ALA A 144 27.03 -9.24 -15.14
N LYS A 145 28.30 -9.66 -14.99
CA LYS A 145 29.10 -9.45 -13.77
C LYS A 145 29.31 -7.97 -13.45
N LYS A 146 29.69 -7.18 -14.45
CA LYS A 146 29.93 -5.74 -14.29
C LYS A 146 28.66 -5.01 -13.87
N ILE A 147 27.53 -5.34 -14.52
CA ILE A 147 26.21 -4.77 -14.20
C ILE A 147 25.79 -5.15 -12.77
N ALA A 148 26.01 -6.41 -12.38
CA ALA A 148 25.70 -6.87 -11.03
C ALA A 148 26.49 -6.11 -9.96
N ASP A 149 27.78 -5.85 -10.18
CA ASP A 149 28.64 -5.12 -9.26
C ASP A 149 28.25 -3.63 -9.14
N GLU A 150 27.95 -2.98 -10.28
CA GLU A 150 27.62 -1.56 -10.32
C GLU A 150 26.27 -1.25 -9.63
N TYR A 151 25.25 -2.05 -9.91
CA TYR A 151 23.91 -1.88 -9.32
C TYR A 151 23.69 -2.70 -8.04
N LYS A 152 24.73 -3.41 -7.56
CA LYS A 152 24.67 -4.29 -6.38
C LYS A 152 23.54 -5.34 -6.48
N LEU A 153 23.34 -5.88 -7.67
CA LEU A 153 22.33 -6.90 -7.98
C LEU A 153 22.95 -8.31 -7.89
N LYS A 154 22.09 -9.33 -7.76
CA LYS A 154 22.56 -10.71 -7.85
C LYS A 154 22.82 -11.07 -9.30
N GLN A 155 24.00 -11.62 -9.60
CA GLN A 155 24.42 -11.96 -10.96
C GLN A 155 23.40 -12.84 -11.70
N GLY A 156 22.85 -13.88 -11.05
CA GLY A 156 21.85 -14.75 -11.68
C GLY A 156 20.60 -14.00 -12.16
N HIS A 157 20.12 -13.02 -11.39
CA HIS A 157 18.98 -12.21 -11.81
C HIS A 157 19.32 -11.32 -13.00
N VAL A 158 20.54 -10.79 -13.06
CA VAL A 158 20.99 -9.97 -14.19
C VAL A 158 21.10 -10.82 -15.46
N GLU A 159 21.62 -12.05 -15.35
CA GLU A 159 21.67 -13.00 -16.47
C GLU A 159 20.28 -13.33 -17.01
N ASP A 160 19.33 -13.65 -16.12
CA ASP A 160 17.93 -13.89 -16.50
C ASP A 160 17.32 -12.66 -17.21
N ILE A 161 17.58 -11.46 -16.68
CA ILE A 161 17.07 -10.22 -17.27
C ILE A 161 17.63 -10.00 -18.68
N LEU A 162 18.94 -10.15 -18.86
CA LEU A 162 19.60 -9.95 -20.16
C LEU A 162 19.22 -11.02 -21.18
N GLN A 163 18.88 -12.24 -20.73
CA GLN A 163 18.43 -13.32 -21.60
C GLN A 163 17.00 -13.10 -22.10
N HIS A 164 16.09 -12.65 -21.22
CA HIS A 164 14.66 -12.58 -21.51
C HIS A 164 14.18 -11.20 -21.98
N PHE A 165 14.89 -10.13 -21.66
CA PHE A 165 14.48 -8.77 -22.00
C PHE A 165 15.43 -8.12 -23.01
N LYS A 166 14.85 -7.49 -24.01
CA LYS A 166 15.56 -6.78 -25.07
C LYS A 166 14.85 -5.47 -25.39
N THR A 167 15.60 -4.39 -25.52
CA THR A 167 15.09 -3.12 -26.08
C THR A 167 14.85 -3.26 -27.58
N PHE A 168 13.80 -2.61 -28.08
CA PHE A 168 13.46 -2.60 -29.50
C PHE A 168 14.25 -1.51 -30.21
N SER A 169 14.92 -1.84 -31.32
CA SER A 169 15.51 -0.87 -32.22
C SER A 169 14.43 -0.34 -33.19
N VAL A 170 14.09 0.94 -33.08
CA VAL A 170 13.19 1.59 -34.04
C VAL A 170 13.97 1.88 -35.31
N TYR A 171 13.71 1.12 -36.37
CA TYR A 171 14.17 1.46 -37.71
C TYR A 171 13.20 2.46 -38.34
N ILE A 172 13.64 3.70 -38.54
CA ILE A 172 12.88 4.71 -39.27
C ILE A 172 13.35 4.63 -40.73
N PRO A 173 12.58 4.05 -41.66
CA PRO A 173 12.91 4.13 -43.08
C PRO A 173 12.93 5.61 -43.49
N ASP A 174 13.87 5.98 -44.35
CA ASP A 174 14.11 7.35 -44.82
C ASP A 174 12.84 8.21 -44.91
N GLN A 175 12.91 9.47 -44.48
CA GLN A 175 11.81 10.46 -44.53
C GLN A 175 11.24 10.70 -45.95
N LYS A 176 11.87 10.14 -46.99
CA LYS A 176 11.39 10.15 -48.38
C LYS A 176 10.41 9.01 -48.70
N TYR A 177 10.20 8.06 -47.79
CA TYR A 177 9.26 6.97 -47.96
C TYR A 177 7.83 7.47 -47.67
N LYS A 178 7.11 7.84 -48.74
CA LYS A 178 5.70 8.21 -48.66
C LYS A 178 4.85 6.94 -48.63
N ASP A 179 4.57 6.42 -47.44
CA ASP A 179 3.46 5.48 -47.27
C ASP A 179 2.14 6.20 -47.54
N THR A 180 1.57 5.95 -48.72
CA THR A 180 0.35 6.61 -49.22
C THR A 180 -0.95 6.14 -48.55
N LEU A 181 -0.90 5.32 -47.50
CA LEU A 181 -2.10 4.67 -46.97
C LEU A 181 -2.53 5.11 -45.57
N LEU A 182 -1.68 5.76 -44.75
CA LEU A 182 -2.02 6.03 -43.34
C LEU A 182 -1.84 7.49 -42.88
N THR A 183 -1.56 8.43 -43.78
CA THR A 183 -1.33 9.84 -43.42
C THR A 183 -2.60 10.71 -43.53
N GLN A 184 -3.67 10.21 -44.15
CA GLN A 184 -4.89 10.99 -44.37
C GLN A 184 -5.70 11.29 -43.09
N ALA A 185 -5.50 10.53 -42.01
CA ALA A 185 -6.26 10.70 -40.77
C ALA A 185 -5.80 11.89 -39.90
N LYS A 186 -4.66 12.55 -40.21
CA LYS A 186 -4.06 13.57 -39.33
C LYS A 186 -4.07 15.01 -39.86
N GLN A 187 -4.71 15.29 -41.00
CA GLN A 187 -4.72 16.65 -41.59
C GLN A 187 -6.06 17.41 -41.51
N MET A 188 -7.13 16.86 -40.93
CA MET A 188 -8.44 17.53 -40.91
C MET A 188 -8.76 18.34 -39.65
N VAL A 189 -7.88 18.46 -38.65
CA VAL A 189 -8.28 19.00 -37.32
C VAL A 189 -7.67 20.35 -36.93
N LEU A 190 -6.75 20.94 -37.70
CA LEU A 190 -6.14 22.22 -37.30
C LEU A 190 -6.00 23.20 -38.45
N LYS A 191 -7.11 23.81 -38.88
CA LYS A 191 -7.06 25.15 -39.49
C LYS A 191 -8.38 25.92 -39.43
N GLU A 192 -8.78 26.35 -38.24
CA GLU A 192 -9.65 27.53 -38.13
C GLU A 192 -9.18 28.44 -36.97
N ARG A 193 -8.55 29.55 -37.34
CA ARG A 193 -8.51 30.77 -36.53
C ARG A 193 -8.67 31.93 -37.53
N PRO A 194 -9.78 32.67 -37.55
CA PRO A 194 -9.91 33.82 -38.43
C PRO A 194 -9.26 35.05 -37.75
N SER A 195 -8.32 35.68 -38.45
CA SER A 195 -7.77 36.99 -38.07
C SER A 195 -8.20 38.06 -39.09
N SER A 196 -9.08 38.94 -38.62
CA SER A 196 -9.27 40.37 -38.97
C SER A 196 -9.78 40.79 -40.38
N PRO A 197 -10.50 41.94 -40.46
CA PRO A 197 -11.47 42.27 -41.52
C PRO A 197 -10.87 43.09 -42.69
N PRO A 198 -11.57 43.17 -43.84
CA PRO A 198 -11.09 43.93 -44.99
C PRO A 198 -11.39 45.42 -44.89
N GLU A 199 -10.34 46.21 -45.02
CA GLU A 199 -10.37 47.61 -45.46
C GLU A 199 -10.86 47.68 -46.92
N GLY A 200 -11.67 48.69 -47.22
CA GLY A 200 -12.34 48.82 -48.51
C GLY A 200 -11.46 49.35 -49.65
N SER A 201 -11.91 49.10 -50.88
CA SER A 201 -11.67 49.97 -52.04
C SER A 201 -12.66 49.63 -53.16
N THR A 202 -13.26 50.71 -53.68
CA THR A 202 -14.06 50.88 -54.92
C THR A 202 -15.43 50.20 -55.00
#